data_AF-A0A0P0ZG97-F1
#
_entry.id   AF-A0A0P0ZG97-F1
#
_cell.length_a   1.000
_cell.length_b   1.000
_cell.length_c   1.000
_cell.angle_alpha   90.00
_cell.angle_beta   90.00
_cell.angle_gamma   90.00
#
_symmetry.space_group_name_H-M   'P 1'
#
loop_
_entity.id
_entity.type
_entity.pdbx_description
1 polymer ?
#
loop_
_entity_poly.entity_id
_entity_poly.type
_entity_poly.pdbx_seq_one_letter_code
_entity_poly.pdbx_strand_id
1 'polypeptide(L)'
;MLQLVPPRLDAEINGHNGRLLEGIPDGFMDIVNRCGTKWPHAHDLNLSYHDDTTFDADFDTPWSPPSPEVLCTLTARYGVTVEHWYAEAGCGYCGRATYSRGVQEDECCDSLEWSSEEDEDGYQEVIGPSWIIDNVGSYGG
;
A
#
# COMPACT_ATOMS: atom_id res chain seq x y z
N MET A 1 9.91 3.03 -1.78
CA MET A 1 9.45 2.52 -3.10
C MET A 1 10.31 2.99 -4.28
N LEU A 2 10.92 4.18 -4.22
CA LEU A 2 11.71 4.76 -5.34
C LEU A 2 12.90 3.91 -5.83
N GLN A 3 13.45 3.03 -4.99
CA GLN A 3 14.49 2.08 -5.43
C GLN A 3 13.93 1.01 -6.36
N LEU A 4 12.66 0.63 -6.20
CA LEU A 4 11.98 -0.37 -7.01
C LEU A 4 11.49 0.25 -8.31
N VAL A 5 10.62 1.26 -8.20
CA VAL A 5 10.05 2.00 -9.32
C VAL A 5 10.67 3.40 -9.34
N PRO A 6 11.70 3.64 -10.17
CA PRO A 6 12.46 4.88 -10.13
C PRO A 6 11.61 6.07 -10.61
N PRO A 7 11.88 7.28 -10.10
CA PRO A 7 11.21 8.47 -10.55
C PRO A 7 11.67 8.91 -11.94
N ARG A 8 10.82 9.68 -12.63
CA ARG A 8 11.22 10.34 -13.86
C ARG A 8 11.95 11.65 -13.54
N LEU A 9 13.11 11.85 -14.17
CA LEU A 9 13.94 13.03 -13.92
C LEU A 9 13.22 14.35 -14.21
N ASP A 10 12.41 14.40 -15.26
CA ASP A 10 11.65 15.60 -15.64
C ASP A 10 10.58 15.95 -14.60
N ALA A 11 9.83 14.97 -14.08
CA ALA A 11 8.85 15.15 -13.02
C ALA A 11 9.50 15.59 -11.69
N GLU A 12 10.65 15.00 -11.33
CA GLU A 12 11.41 15.40 -10.14
C GLU A 12 11.89 16.85 -10.21
N ILE A 13 12.39 17.27 -11.38
CA ILE A 13 12.78 18.67 -11.62
C ILE A 13 11.57 19.60 -11.57
N ASN A 14 10.42 19.16 -12.11
CA ASN A 14 9.19 19.95 -12.09
C ASN A 14 8.64 20.13 -10.66
N GLY A 15 9.02 19.25 -9.72
CA GLY A 15 8.69 19.33 -8.30
C GLY A 15 7.27 18.87 -7.97
N HIS A 16 6.98 18.70 -6.68
CA HIS A 16 5.74 18.07 -6.19
C HIS A 16 4.45 18.74 -6.70
N ASN A 17 4.39 20.07 -6.70
CA ASN A 17 3.23 20.84 -7.18
C ASN A 17 3.39 21.31 -8.65
N GLY A 18 4.48 20.92 -9.32
CA GLY A 18 4.77 21.29 -10.70
C GLY A 18 4.97 22.79 -10.92
N ARG A 19 4.71 23.19 -12.17
CA ARG A 19 4.67 24.58 -12.71
C ARG A 19 5.98 25.15 -13.20
N LEU A 20 7.09 24.43 -13.09
CA LEU A 20 8.36 24.86 -13.67
C LEU A 20 8.44 24.51 -15.17
N LEU A 21 7.97 23.32 -15.55
CA LEU A 21 8.07 22.76 -16.90
C LEU A 21 6.67 22.53 -17.47
N GLU A 22 6.33 23.28 -18.53
CA GLU A 22 5.05 23.14 -19.22
C GLU A 22 4.93 21.77 -19.91
N GLY A 23 3.78 21.12 -19.78
CA GLY A 23 3.51 19.81 -20.38
C GLY A 23 4.14 18.61 -19.64
N ILE A 24 4.94 18.84 -18.60
CA ILE A 24 5.50 17.79 -17.75
C ILE A 24 4.57 17.58 -16.53
N PRO A 25 4.28 16.33 -16.13
CA PRO A 25 3.53 16.05 -14.91
C PRO A 25 4.18 16.69 -13.68
N ASP A 26 3.38 17.04 -12.68
CA ASP A 26 3.91 17.35 -11.36
C ASP A 26 4.37 16.06 -10.64
N GLY A 27 5.25 16.21 -9.66
CA GLY A 27 5.81 15.10 -8.92
C GLY A 27 4.77 14.33 -8.10
N PHE A 28 3.69 14.98 -7.66
CA PHE A 28 2.60 14.30 -6.98
C PHE A 28 1.89 13.30 -7.89
N MET A 29 1.47 13.72 -9.08
CA MET A 29 0.85 12.85 -10.08
C MET A 29 1.79 11.77 -10.56
N ASP A 30 3.08 12.08 -10.78
CA ASP A 30 4.06 11.07 -11.17
C ASP A 30 4.19 9.97 -10.11
N ILE A 31 4.27 10.34 -8.82
CA ILE A 31 4.34 9.38 -7.71
C ILE A 31 3.05 8.55 -7.63
N VAL A 32 1.87 9.18 -7.64
CA VAL A 32 0.60 8.46 -7.52
C VAL A 32 0.43 7.46 -8.66
N ASN A 33 0.76 7.86 -9.90
CA ASN A 33 0.63 6.99 -11.06
C ASN A 33 1.58 5.78 -11.01
N ARG A 34 2.81 5.96 -10.52
CA ARG A 34 3.81 4.89 -10.47
C ARG A 34 3.70 4.01 -9.22
N CYS A 35 3.50 4.65 -8.07
CA CYS A 35 3.61 4.00 -6.76
C CYS A 35 2.25 3.77 -6.09
N GLY A 36 1.14 4.29 -6.62
CA GLY A 36 -0.22 4.07 -6.09
C GLY A 36 -0.57 4.84 -4.82
N THR A 37 0.42 5.39 -4.12
CA THR A 37 0.27 6.17 -2.88
C THR A 37 0.72 7.62 -3.06
N LYS A 38 0.26 8.51 -2.18
CA LYS A 38 0.62 9.94 -2.20
C LYS A 38 2.13 10.16 -2.06
N TRP A 39 2.79 9.42 -1.16
CA TRP A 39 4.22 9.52 -0.90
C TRP A 39 4.85 8.12 -0.94
N PRO A 40 5.99 7.93 -1.63
CA PRO A 40 6.58 6.61 -1.85
C PRO A 40 7.37 6.09 -0.64
N HIS A 41 6.87 6.39 0.56
CA HIS A 41 7.45 6.16 1.88
C HIS A 41 6.46 5.39 2.76
N ALA A 42 7.00 4.49 3.57
CA ALA A 42 6.28 3.77 4.59
C ALA A 42 6.57 4.42 5.96
N HIS A 43 5.59 4.35 6.86
CA HIS A 43 5.69 4.77 8.25
C HIS A 43 5.53 3.57 9.18
N ASP A 44 6.08 3.69 10.39
CA ASP A 44 5.91 2.72 11.48
C ASP A 44 6.19 1.25 11.11
N LEU A 45 7.23 1.04 10.29
CA LEU A 45 7.65 -0.30 9.87
C LEU A 45 8.00 -1.20 11.05
N ASN A 46 7.25 -2.29 11.17
CA ASN A 46 7.50 -3.40 12.08
C ASN A 46 7.83 -4.67 11.30
N LEU A 47 8.82 -5.44 11.78
CA LEU A 47 9.27 -6.69 11.16
C LEU A 47 9.19 -7.82 12.18
N SER A 48 8.45 -8.88 11.83
CA SER A 48 8.37 -10.13 12.59
C SER A 48 8.95 -11.27 11.77
N TYR A 49 9.97 -11.95 12.30
CA TYR A 49 10.62 -13.06 11.62
C TYR A 49 10.06 -14.38 12.14
N HIS A 50 9.54 -15.21 11.23
CA HIS A 50 9.10 -16.57 11.55
C HIS A 50 10.25 -17.57 11.47
N ASP A 51 11.09 -17.42 10.44
CA ASP A 51 12.28 -18.22 10.19
C ASP A 51 13.29 -17.48 9.28
N ASP A 52 14.31 -18.18 8.79
CA ASP A 52 15.37 -17.63 7.93
C ASP A 52 14.89 -17.19 6.54
N THR A 53 13.68 -17.60 6.14
CA THR A 53 13.12 -17.42 4.80
C THR A 53 11.78 -16.67 4.78
N THR A 54 11.16 -16.51 5.94
CA THR A 54 9.80 -15.98 6.08
C THR A 54 9.74 -14.92 7.18
N PHE A 55 9.17 -13.77 6.84
CA PHE A 55 8.93 -12.66 7.77
C PHE A 55 7.70 -11.87 7.33
N ASP A 56 7.05 -11.20 8.27
CA ASP A 56 6.02 -10.21 7.96
C ASP A 56 6.62 -8.81 8.09
N ALA A 57 6.10 -7.91 7.26
CA ALA A 57 6.39 -6.49 7.32
C ALA A 57 5.07 -5.72 7.37
N ASP A 58 4.81 -5.11 8.53
CA ASP A 58 3.65 -4.27 8.77
C ASP A 58 4.10 -2.80 8.74
N PHE A 59 3.39 -1.96 7.99
CA PHE A 59 3.72 -0.55 7.82
C PHE A 59 2.55 0.23 7.26
N ASP A 60 2.55 1.54 7.54
CA ASP A 60 1.53 2.44 7.04
C ASP A 60 1.96 3.16 5.76
N THR A 61 0.99 3.43 4.89
CA THR A 61 1.17 4.28 3.71
C THR A 61 0.09 5.36 3.67
N PRO A 62 0.38 6.55 3.13
CA PRO A 62 -0.63 7.59 3.06
C PRO A 62 -1.76 7.24 2.08
N TRP A 63 -2.96 7.03 2.63
CA TRP A 63 -4.27 7.01 1.96
C TRP A 63 -4.54 5.90 0.93
N SER A 64 -3.55 5.07 0.60
CA SER A 64 -3.72 3.94 -0.31
C SER A 64 -2.51 3.02 -0.26
N PRO A 65 -2.69 1.71 -0.51
CA PRO A 65 -1.58 0.77 -0.59
C PRO A 65 -0.65 1.09 -1.77
N PRO A 66 0.58 0.55 -1.76
CA PRO A 66 1.47 0.63 -2.91
C PRO A 66 0.82 -0.03 -4.13
N SER A 67 1.08 0.51 -5.33
CA SER A 67 0.60 -0.07 -6.58
C SER A 67 1.13 -1.50 -6.80
N PRO A 68 0.39 -2.35 -7.53
CA PRO A 68 0.88 -3.68 -7.94
C PRO A 68 2.27 -3.65 -8.60
N GLU A 69 2.59 -2.61 -9.36
CA GLU A 69 3.89 -2.46 -10.02
C GLU A 69 5.07 -2.45 -9.02
N VAL A 70 4.88 -1.85 -7.84
CA VAL A 70 5.90 -1.84 -6.78
C VAL A 70 6.16 -3.26 -6.26
N LEU A 71 5.10 -4.03 -5.98
CA LEU A 71 5.19 -5.39 -5.42
C LEU A 71 5.67 -6.39 -6.49
N CYS A 72 5.22 -6.27 -7.73
CA CYS A 72 5.76 -7.01 -8.86
C CYS A 72 7.26 -6.74 -9.01
N THR A 73 7.69 -5.48 -8.98
CA THR A 73 9.12 -5.15 -9.12
C THR A 73 9.94 -5.71 -7.96
N LEU A 74 9.41 -5.68 -6.73
CA LEU A 74 10.05 -6.30 -5.56
C LEU A 74 10.25 -7.81 -5.74
N THR A 75 9.19 -8.53 -6.08
CA THR A 75 9.23 -9.99 -6.23
C THR A 75 10.11 -10.43 -7.39
N ALA A 76 10.10 -9.71 -8.51
CA ALA A 76 11.00 -9.96 -9.64
C ALA A 76 12.47 -9.72 -9.27
N ARG A 77 12.76 -8.65 -8.53
CA ARG A 77 14.14 -8.25 -8.21
C ARG A 77 14.79 -9.15 -7.17
N TYR A 78 14.04 -9.52 -6.13
CA TYR A 78 14.57 -10.27 -4.99
C TYR A 78 14.23 -11.76 -5.03
N GLY A 79 13.42 -12.20 -6.00
CA GLY A 79 13.05 -13.62 -6.13
C GLY A 79 12.18 -14.12 -4.99
N VAL A 80 11.39 -13.23 -4.38
CA VAL A 80 10.50 -13.54 -3.25
C VAL A 80 9.05 -13.69 -3.73
N THR A 81 8.22 -14.32 -2.90
CA THR A 81 6.76 -14.28 -3.00
C THR A 81 6.24 -13.36 -1.90
N VAL A 82 5.23 -12.56 -2.22
CA VAL A 82 4.58 -11.66 -1.26
C VAL A 82 3.10 -11.99 -1.20
N GLU A 83 2.61 -12.22 0.02
CA GLU A 83 1.19 -12.12 0.36
C GLU A 83 0.99 -10.74 0.99
N HIS A 84 0.09 -9.95 0.41
CA HIS A 84 -0.10 -8.55 0.77
C HIS A 84 -1.55 -8.34 1.18
N TRP A 85 -1.77 -7.93 2.42
CA TRP A 85 -3.05 -7.47 2.95
C TRP A 85 -2.98 -5.98 3.20
N TYR A 86 -4.07 -5.27 2.97
CA TYR A 86 -4.15 -3.84 3.18
C TYR A 86 -5.58 -3.41 3.51
N ALA A 87 -5.70 -2.33 4.28
CA ALA A 87 -6.95 -1.69 4.62
C ALA A 87 -6.79 -0.17 4.73
N GLU A 88 -7.87 0.56 4.47
CA GLU A 88 -7.95 2.02 4.61
C GLU A 88 -9.37 2.39 5.07
N ALA A 89 -9.48 2.77 6.33
CA ALA A 89 -10.74 3.04 7.03
C ALA A 89 -11.42 4.32 6.54
N GLY A 90 -10.67 5.34 6.13
CA GLY A 90 -11.21 6.62 5.70
C GLY A 90 -12.12 6.51 4.47
N CYS A 91 -11.80 5.61 3.55
CA CYS A 91 -12.60 5.26 2.37
C CYS A 91 -13.33 3.91 2.52
N GLY A 92 -13.14 3.20 3.64
CA GLY A 92 -13.78 1.91 3.90
C GLY A 92 -13.36 0.81 2.93
N TYR A 93 -12.10 0.80 2.49
CA TYR A 93 -11.58 -0.12 1.47
C TYR A 93 -10.58 -1.11 2.07
N CYS A 94 -10.62 -2.37 1.63
CA CYS A 94 -9.62 -3.37 1.99
C CYS A 94 -9.36 -4.36 0.87
N GLY A 95 -8.26 -5.10 0.97
CA GLY A 95 -7.94 -6.12 -0.02
C GLY A 95 -6.77 -7.01 0.37
N ARG A 96 -6.60 -8.06 -0.43
CA ARG A 96 -5.50 -9.01 -0.38
C ARG A 96 -5.06 -9.31 -1.81
N ALA A 97 -3.76 -9.42 -2.02
CA ALA A 97 -3.20 -9.87 -3.28
C ALA A 97 -1.93 -10.70 -3.06
N THR A 98 -1.63 -11.59 -4.02
CA THR A 98 -0.38 -12.36 -4.03
C THR A 98 0.47 -12.00 -5.23
N TYR A 99 1.78 -11.95 -5.02
CA TYR A 99 2.75 -11.55 -6.03
C TYR A 99 3.91 -12.54 -6.04
N SER A 100 4.29 -13.01 -7.23
CA SER A 100 5.48 -13.83 -7.40
C SER A 100 6.13 -13.58 -8.75
N ARG A 101 7.46 -13.58 -8.80
CA ARG A 101 8.25 -13.45 -10.04
C ARG A 101 7.84 -12.26 -10.94
N GLY A 102 7.40 -11.17 -10.34
CA GLY A 102 6.97 -9.99 -11.09
C GLY A 102 5.54 -10.02 -11.62
N VAL A 103 4.71 -10.94 -11.16
CA VAL A 103 3.32 -11.09 -11.57
C VAL A 103 2.42 -11.05 -10.34
N GLN A 104 1.30 -10.33 -10.46
CA GLN A 104 0.18 -10.42 -9.53
C GLN A 104 -0.64 -11.66 -9.89
N GLU A 105 -0.70 -12.63 -8.99
CA GLU A 105 -1.29 -13.95 -9.26
C GLU A 105 -2.76 -14.03 -8.84
N ASP A 106 -3.10 -13.42 -7.71
CA ASP A 106 -4.45 -13.37 -7.13
C ASP A 106 -4.73 -11.96 -6.57
N GLU A 107 -6.00 -11.57 -6.57
CA GLU A 107 -6.48 -10.32 -5.98
C GLU A 107 -7.92 -10.48 -5.51
N CYS A 108 -8.19 -9.99 -4.31
CA CYS A 108 -9.52 -9.81 -3.78
C CYS A 108 -9.59 -8.45 -3.09
N CYS A 109 -10.61 -7.66 -3.41
CA CYS A 109 -10.87 -6.38 -2.78
C CYS A 109 -12.33 -6.31 -2.37
N ASP A 110 -12.59 -5.62 -1.26
CA ASP A 110 -13.94 -5.42 -0.75
C ASP A 110 -14.00 -4.12 0.07
N SER A 111 -15.19 -3.81 0.58
CA SER A 111 -15.37 -2.76 1.59
C SER A 111 -15.24 -3.32 3.00
N LEU A 112 -14.71 -2.49 3.91
CA LEU A 112 -14.73 -2.80 5.34
C LEU A 112 -16.17 -2.86 5.84
N GLU A 113 -16.46 -3.87 6.65
CA GLU A 113 -17.73 -4.06 7.35
C GLU A 113 -17.61 -3.52 8.77
N TRP A 114 -18.60 -2.74 9.21
CA TRP A 114 -18.56 -2.01 10.47
C TRP A 114 -19.63 -2.51 11.44
N SER A 115 -19.33 -2.45 12.74
CA SER A 115 -20.29 -2.75 13.80
C SER A 115 -21.51 -1.82 13.72
N SER A 116 -22.69 -2.34 14.07
CA SER A 116 -23.89 -1.50 14.17
C SER A 116 -23.91 -0.61 15.41
N GLU A 117 -23.13 -0.98 16.44
CA GLU A 117 -22.99 -0.25 17.68
C GLU A 117 -21.64 0.47 17.71
N GLU A 118 -21.64 1.67 18.29
CA GLU A 118 -20.43 2.43 18.58
C GLU A 118 -19.85 1.99 19.94
N ASP A 119 -18.53 2.06 20.08
CA ASP A 119 -17.82 1.86 21.33
C ASP A 119 -18.03 3.03 22.31
N GLU A 120 -17.33 3.00 23.46
CA GLU A 120 -17.44 4.05 24.48
C GLU A 120 -16.93 5.43 24.02
N ASP A 121 -16.12 5.48 22.96
CA ASP A 121 -15.55 6.69 22.38
C ASP A 121 -16.33 7.16 21.12
N GLY A 122 -17.38 6.43 20.72
CA GLY A 122 -18.23 6.76 19.58
C GLY A 122 -17.70 6.24 18.23
N TYR A 123 -16.75 5.30 18.24
CA TYR A 123 -16.21 4.70 17.03
C TYR A 123 -16.89 3.36 16.72
N GLN A 124 -17.12 3.10 15.44
CA GLN A 124 -17.55 1.78 14.97
C GLN A 124 -16.32 0.90 14.75
N GLU A 125 -16.40 -0.34 15.19
CA GLU A 125 -15.33 -1.33 15.01
C GLU A 125 -15.44 -2.00 13.65
N VAL A 126 -14.29 -2.34 13.06
CA VAL A 126 -14.26 -3.20 11.86
C VAL A 126 -14.56 -4.63 12.27
N ILE A 127 -15.64 -5.19 11.73
CA ILE A 127 -16.08 -6.57 11.98
C ILE A 127 -15.91 -7.50 10.78
N GLY A 128 -15.52 -6.94 9.63
CA GLY A 128 -15.28 -7.74 8.44
C GLY A 128 -14.69 -6.94 7.27
N PRO A 129 -14.46 -7.61 6.14
CA PRO A 129 -14.73 -9.04 5.90
C PRO A 129 -13.87 -9.98 6.76
N SER A 130 -14.34 -11.20 7.06
CA SER A 130 -13.64 -12.09 8.00
C SER A 130 -12.19 -12.42 7.66
N TRP A 131 -11.80 -12.30 6.39
CA TRP A 131 -10.45 -12.57 5.90
C TRP A 131 -9.48 -11.39 6.09
N ILE A 132 -9.95 -10.16 6.36
CA ILE A 132 -9.07 -9.05 6.70
C ILE A 132 -8.75 -9.03 8.21
N ILE A 133 -9.67 -9.56 9.03
CA ILE A 133 -9.52 -9.64 10.48
C ILE A 133 -8.22 -10.39 10.83
N ASP A 134 -7.43 -9.79 11.71
CA ASP A 134 -6.13 -10.25 12.20
C ASP A 134 -4.99 -10.35 11.15
N ASN A 135 -5.24 -9.98 9.89
CA ASN A 135 -4.21 -9.98 8.83
C ASN A 135 -3.61 -8.60 8.54
N VAL A 136 -4.10 -7.55 9.21
CA VAL A 136 -3.53 -6.20 9.16
C VAL A 136 -3.32 -5.69 10.58
N GLY A 137 -2.23 -4.96 10.83
CA GLY A 137 -1.95 -4.39 12.16
C GLY A 137 -2.91 -3.28 12.57
N SER A 138 -3.46 -2.56 11.60
CA SER A 138 -4.49 -1.53 11.76
C SER A 138 -5.36 -1.43 10.50
N TYR A 139 -6.53 -0.78 10.60
CA TYR A 139 -7.39 -0.51 9.44
C TYR A 139 -7.22 0.92 8.90
N GLY A 140 -6.30 1.71 9.45
CA GLY A 140 -6.09 3.11 9.13
C GLY A 140 -5.26 3.79 10.23
N GLY A 141 -4.35 4.68 9.81
CA GLY A 141 -3.40 5.37 10.69
C GLY A 141 -3.87 6.69 11.29
#